data_AF-U3U2Z9-F1
#
_entry.id   AF-U3U2Z9-F1
#
_cell.length_a   1.000
_cell.length_b   1.000
_cell.length_c   1.000
_cell.angle_alpha   90.00
_cell.angle_beta   90.00
_cell.angle_gamma   90.00
#
_symmetry.space_group_name_H-M   'P 1'
#
loop_
_entity.id
_entity.type
_entity.pdbx_description
1 polymer ?
#
loop_
_entity_poly.entity_id
_entity_poly.type
_entity_poly.pdbx_seq_one_letter_code
_entity_poly.pdbx_strand_id
1 'polypeptide(L)'
;MSEEALRQQIQNLKKHNARLKRLAHDARNKLNAALDGTGLCLWQLDIPSGKLVIFNRRWGAMLGFQAKETKAHFDAWRECLHPEDADEVLRAFYDHIEGRAPYYEALHRMIGKNGKITWVLDRGRVSEWDEQGHPLKVTGTHIDMTKEKNYEAQLSLLAHHDPLTALPNRHALQAHFSQLQRAGPLCVAFMDLDNFKHVNDTLGHRSGDEVLIQLSQRIRDLLPSEAIVGRLGGDEFVLLLPF
;
A
#
# COMPACT_ATOMS: atom_id res chain seq x y z
N MET A 1 -47.51 32.13 -28.00
CA MET A 1 -47.16 32.42 -26.59
C MET A 1 -46.75 33.87 -26.48
N SER A 2 -47.22 34.63 -25.49
CA SER A 2 -46.84 36.06 -25.36
C SER A 2 -45.38 36.20 -24.93
N GLU A 3 -44.73 37.29 -25.34
CA GLU A 3 -43.34 37.59 -24.98
C GLU A 3 -43.16 37.66 -23.45
N GLU A 4 -44.17 38.14 -22.73
CA GLU A 4 -44.21 38.14 -21.26
C GLU A 4 -44.19 36.73 -20.67
N ALA A 5 -44.97 35.79 -21.22
CA ALA A 5 -44.97 34.41 -20.74
C ALA A 5 -43.59 33.74 -20.92
N LEU A 6 -42.91 34.03 -22.03
CA LEU A 6 -41.56 33.53 -22.29
C LEU A 6 -40.52 34.14 -21.34
N ARG A 7 -40.61 35.46 -21.07
CA ARG A 7 -39.74 36.15 -20.09
C ARG A 7 -39.94 35.59 -18.68
N GLN A 8 -41.19 35.36 -18.28
CA GLN A 8 -41.54 34.75 -16.99
C GLN A 8 -40.95 33.33 -16.86
N GLN A 9 -41.04 32.53 -17.93
CA GLN A 9 -40.52 31.16 -17.96
C GLN A 9 -38.98 31.12 -17.88
N ILE A 10 -38.28 32.01 -18.62
CA ILE A 10 -36.83 32.15 -18.54
C ILE A 10 -36.40 32.58 -17.13
N GLN A 11 -37.12 33.51 -16.50
CA GLN A 11 -36.81 33.97 -15.15
C GLN A 11 -37.00 32.86 -14.10
N ASN A 12 -38.04 32.04 -14.25
CA ASN A 12 -38.27 30.86 -13.42
C ASN A 12 -37.19 29.80 -13.63
N LEU A 13 -36.81 29.51 -14.87
CA LEU A 13 -35.71 28.57 -15.18
C LEU A 13 -34.37 29.05 -14.60
N LYS A 14 -34.07 30.36 -14.67
CA LYS A 14 -32.86 30.94 -14.06
C LYS A 14 -32.87 30.80 -12.54
N LYS A 15 -34.00 31.08 -11.87
CA LYS A 15 -34.14 30.88 -10.42
C LYS A 15 -33.98 29.41 -10.04
N HIS A 16 -34.59 28.50 -10.80
CA HIS A 16 -34.49 27.06 -10.55
C HIS A 16 -33.06 26.56 -10.75
N ASN A 17 -32.39 26.96 -11.83
CA ASN A 17 -30.99 26.61 -12.10
C ASN A 17 -30.05 27.13 -10.99
N ALA A 18 -30.26 28.36 -10.50
CA ALA A 18 -29.50 28.91 -9.39
C ALA A 18 -29.72 28.11 -8.09
N ARG A 19 -30.95 27.68 -7.80
CA ARG A 19 -31.27 26.82 -6.66
C ARG A 19 -30.58 25.46 -6.77
N LEU A 20 -30.65 24.80 -7.93
CA LEU A 20 -29.99 23.52 -8.18
C LEU A 20 -28.46 23.64 -8.02
N LYS A 21 -27.86 24.71 -8.52
CA LYS A 21 -26.43 24.98 -8.35
C LYS A 21 -26.04 25.13 -6.88
N ARG A 22 -26.84 25.83 -6.07
CA ARG A 22 -26.59 25.93 -4.62
C ARG A 22 -26.71 24.58 -3.92
N LEU A 23 -27.76 23.81 -4.20
CA LEU A 23 -27.95 22.48 -3.61
C LEU A 23 -26.80 21.53 -3.98
N ALA A 24 -26.38 21.53 -5.24
CA ALA A 24 -25.23 20.73 -5.68
C ALA A 24 -23.93 21.18 -5.01
N HIS A 25 -23.74 22.48 -4.82
CA HIS A 25 -22.58 23.02 -4.11
C HIS A 25 -22.56 22.57 -2.64
N ASP A 26 -23.69 22.69 -1.93
CA ASP A 26 -23.80 22.28 -0.53
C ASP A 26 -23.62 20.76 -0.35
N ALA A 27 -24.22 19.96 -1.23
CA ALA A 27 -24.04 18.50 -1.22
C ALA A 27 -22.57 18.12 -1.42
N ARG A 28 -21.88 18.78 -2.36
CA ARG A 28 -20.45 18.54 -2.62
C ARG A 28 -19.58 18.96 -1.43
N ASN A 29 -19.88 20.09 -0.79
CA ASN A 29 -19.13 20.53 0.39
C ASN A 29 -19.29 19.57 1.56
N LYS A 30 -20.51 19.08 1.81
CA LYS A 30 -20.77 18.06 2.84
C LYS A 30 -20.05 16.75 2.56
N LEU A 31 -20.08 16.29 1.30
CA LEU A 31 -19.37 15.09 0.88
C LEU A 31 -17.87 15.22 1.10
N ASN A 32 -17.26 16.34 0.67
CA ASN A 32 -15.84 16.58 0.87
C ASN A 32 -15.46 16.61 2.35
N ALA A 33 -16.24 17.30 3.18
CA ALA A 33 -15.99 17.35 4.63
C ALA A 33 -16.08 15.96 5.29
N ALA A 34 -17.03 15.12 4.86
CA ALA A 34 -17.14 13.74 5.34
C ALA A 34 -15.95 12.88 4.89
N LEU A 35 -15.49 13.05 3.65
CA LEU A 35 -14.36 12.29 3.10
C LEU A 35 -13.01 12.69 3.73
N ASP A 36 -12.78 13.97 4.00
CA ASP A 36 -11.50 14.48 4.50
C ASP A 36 -11.07 13.82 5.83
N GLY A 37 -12.03 13.47 6.69
CA GLY A 37 -11.80 12.77 7.97
C GLY A 37 -11.59 11.26 7.87
N THR A 38 -12.01 10.61 6.78
CA THR A 38 -12.00 9.14 6.63
C THR A 38 -10.76 8.58 5.94
N GLY A 39 -9.95 9.45 5.29
CA GLY A 39 -8.81 9.01 4.49
C GLY A 39 -9.18 8.39 3.13
N LEU A 40 -10.47 8.33 2.80
CA LEU A 40 -10.97 7.85 1.51
C LEU A 40 -10.82 8.92 0.43
N CYS A 41 -10.34 8.52 -0.76
CA CYS A 41 -10.42 9.32 -1.96
C CYS A 41 -11.50 8.77 -2.88
N LEU A 42 -12.39 9.62 -3.38
CA LEU A 42 -13.39 9.24 -4.38
C LEU A 42 -12.89 9.63 -5.77
N TRP A 43 -13.01 8.69 -6.71
CA TRP A 43 -12.70 8.90 -8.12
C TRP A 43 -13.86 8.45 -9.00
N GLN A 44 -13.98 9.09 -10.17
CA GLN A 44 -14.90 8.70 -11.23
C GLN A 44 -14.17 8.77 -12.56
N LEU A 45 -14.26 7.69 -13.32
CA LEU A 45 -13.72 7.60 -14.66
C LEU A 45 -14.88 7.61 -15.66
N ASP A 46 -14.82 8.53 -16.62
CA ASP A 46 -15.59 8.46 -17.84
C ASP A 46 -14.86 7.54 -18.82
N ILE A 47 -15.48 6.41 -19.15
CA ILE A 47 -14.84 5.34 -19.94
C ILE A 47 -14.58 5.79 -21.39
N PRO A 48 -15.55 6.38 -22.12
CA PRO A 48 -15.33 6.76 -23.51
C PRO A 48 -14.24 7.84 -23.69
N SER A 49 -14.17 8.82 -22.78
CA SER A 49 -13.22 9.93 -22.89
C SER A 49 -11.91 9.72 -22.13
N GLY A 50 -11.81 8.68 -21.30
CA GLY A 50 -10.68 8.45 -20.39
C GLY A 50 -10.55 9.51 -19.29
N LYS A 51 -11.53 10.41 -19.17
CA LYS A 51 -11.49 11.52 -18.22
C LYS A 51 -11.68 11.00 -16.80
N LEU A 52 -10.65 11.18 -15.98
CA LEU A 52 -10.67 10.83 -14.57
C LEU A 52 -10.98 12.09 -13.75
N VAL A 53 -11.94 11.98 -12.83
CA VAL A 53 -12.31 13.04 -11.90
C VAL A 53 -12.05 12.54 -10.51
N ILE A 54 -11.28 13.31 -9.74
CA ILE A 54 -10.92 12.97 -8.37
C ILE A 54 -11.51 14.04 -7.47
N PHE A 55 -12.40 13.62 -6.57
CA PHE A 55 -13.29 14.55 -5.89
C PHE A 55 -12.64 15.26 -4.69
N ASN A 56 -11.63 14.66 -4.06
CA ASN A 56 -10.91 15.27 -2.94
C ASN A 56 -9.44 15.57 -3.25
N ARG A 57 -8.91 16.62 -2.61
CA ARG A 57 -7.53 17.12 -2.84
C ARG A 57 -6.45 16.18 -2.33
N ARG A 58 -6.80 15.27 -1.41
CA ARG A 58 -5.84 14.40 -0.72
C ARG A 58 -5.12 13.44 -1.65
N TRP A 59 -5.77 13.00 -2.73
CA TRP A 59 -5.15 12.12 -3.73
C TRP A 59 -3.98 12.76 -4.47
N GLY A 60 -4.19 14.00 -4.95
CA GLY A 60 -3.12 14.77 -5.59
C GLY A 60 -1.95 14.93 -4.62
N ALA A 61 -2.22 15.32 -3.37
CA ALA A 61 -1.19 15.42 -2.35
C ALA A 61 -0.49 14.07 -2.03
N MET A 62 -1.23 12.97 -2.02
CA MET A 62 -0.72 11.62 -1.72
C MET A 62 0.31 11.17 -2.77
N LEU A 63 0.02 11.39 -4.04
CA LEU A 63 0.90 11.03 -5.16
C LEU A 63 1.87 12.17 -5.58
N GLY A 64 1.85 13.29 -4.86
CA GLY A 64 2.74 14.44 -5.12
C GLY A 64 2.32 15.35 -6.28
N PHE A 65 1.09 15.25 -6.77
CA PHE A 65 0.51 16.17 -7.76
C PHE A 65 -0.06 17.44 -7.13
N GLN A 66 0.21 18.59 -7.75
CA GLN A 66 -0.41 19.84 -7.33
C GLN A 66 -1.87 19.94 -7.80
N ALA A 67 -2.71 20.65 -7.03
CA ALA A 67 -4.13 20.84 -7.31
C ALA A 67 -4.46 21.51 -8.67
N LYS A 68 -3.44 22.08 -9.34
CA LYS A 68 -3.55 22.74 -10.66
C LYS A 68 -2.96 21.92 -11.81
N GLU A 69 -2.29 20.80 -11.53
CA GLU A 69 -1.53 20.03 -12.53
C GLU A 69 -2.30 18.85 -13.12
N THR A 70 -3.46 18.51 -12.57
CA THR A 70 -4.19 17.32 -12.96
C THR A 70 -5.20 17.62 -14.07
N LYS A 71 -4.77 17.45 -15.33
CA LYS A 71 -5.67 16.79 -16.29
C LYS A 71 -5.72 15.32 -15.88
N ALA A 72 -6.49 15.02 -14.83
CA ALA A 72 -6.67 13.65 -14.39
C ALA A 72 -7.27 12.86 -15.56
N HIS A 73 -6.47 11.94 -16.08
CA HIS A 73 -6.79 11.06 -17.19
C HIS A 73 -6.38 9.65 -16.78
N PHE A 74 -7.06 8.65 -17.34
CA PHE A 74 -6.76 7.26 -17.05
C PHE A 74 -5.28 6.90 -17.30
N ASP A 75 -4.70 7.40 -18.40
CA ASP A 75 -3.28 7.18 -18.72
C ASP A 75 -2.33 7.75 -17.65
N ALA A 76 -2.63 8.94 -17.12
CA ALA A 76 -1.80 9.55 -16.08
C ALA A 76 -1.85 8.76 -14.77
N TRP A 77 -3.00 8.15 -14.46
CA TRP A 77 -3.09 7.22 -13.34
C TRP A 77 -2.30 5.94 -13.62
N ARG A 78 -2.40 5.38 -14.84
CA ARG A 78 -1.66 4.18 -15.26
C ARG A 78 -0.14 4.38 -15.17
N GLU A 79 0.36 5.56 -15.53
CA GLU A 79 1.78 5.91 -15.41
C GLU A 79 2.29 5.96 -13.96
N CYS A 80 1.39 6.12 -12.99
CA CYS A 80 1.74 6.10 -11.57
C CYS A 80 1.73 4.69 -10.98
N LEU A 81 1.33 3.64 -11.73
CA LEU A 81 1.34 2.27 -11.24
C LEU A 81 2.77 1.75 -11.11
N HIS A 82 3.04 0.99 -10.05
CA HIS A 82 4.31 0.28 -9.95
C HIS A 82 4.43 -0.77 -11.08
N PRO A 83 5.59 -0.88 -11.77
CA PRO A 83 5.73 -1.76 -12.93
C PRO A 83 5.36 -3.22 -12.68
N GLU A 84 5.67 -3.74 -11.49
CA GLU A 84 5.35 -5.12 -11.10
C GLU A 84 3.84 -5.36 -10.87
N ASP A 85 3.07 -4.31 -10.57
CA ASP A 85 1.65 -4.43 -10.21
C ASP A 85 0.73 -4.04 -11.40
N ALA A 86 1.27 -3.32 -12.38
CA ALA A 86 0.49 -2.68 -13.44
C ALA A 86 -0.39 -3.66 -14.24
N ASP A 87 0.16 -4.80 -14.64
CA ASP A 87 -0.55 -5.79 -15.46
C ASP A 87 -1.74 -6.41 -14.71
N GLU A 88 -1.56 -6.74 -13.44
CA GLU A 88 -2.63 -7.33 -12.61
C GLU A 88 -3.74 -6.32 -12.33
N VAL A 89 -3.37 -5.08 -12.00
CA VAL A 89 -4.32 -3.99 -11.73
C VAL A 89 -5.16 -3.69 -12.96
N LEU A 90 -4.51 -3.55 -14.13
CA LEU A 90 -5.22 -3.30 -15.39
C LEU A 90 -6.12 -4.47 -15.76
N ARG A 91 -5.65 -5.70 -15.61
CA ARG A 91 -6.48 -6.90 -15.85
C ARG A 91 -7.72 -6.89 -14.95
N ALA A 92 -7.57 -6.66 -13.65
CA ALA A 92 -8.71 -6.61 -12.73
C ALA A 92 -9.71 -5.49 -13.10
N PHE A 93 -9.20 -4.34 -13.54
CA PHE A 93 -10.04 -3.25 -14.03
C PHE A 93 -10.81 -3.64 -15.30
N TYR A 94 -10.15 -4.21 -16.30
CA TYR A 94 -10.78 -4.64 -17.55
C TYR A 94 -11.76 -5.82 -17.35
N ASP A 95 -11.40 -6.78 -16.49
CA ASP A 95 -12.28 -7.89 -16.11
C ASP A 95 -13.59 -7.36 -15.52
N HIS A 96 -13.56 -6.29 -14.74
CA HIS A 96 -14.77 -5.69 -14.20
C HIS A 96 -15.62 -4.98 -15.26
N ILE A 97 -15.03 -4.11 -16.09
CA ILE A 97 -15.81 -3.34 -17.08
C ILE A 97 -16.41 -4.25 -18.17
N GLU A 98 -15.78 -5.38 -18.45
CA GLU A 98 -16.28 -6.40 -19.39
C GLU A 98 -17.28 -7.38 -18.75
N GLY A 99 -17.60 -7.19 -17.46
CA GLY A 99 -18.56 -8.04 -16.74
C GLY A 99 -18.02 -9.42 -16.35
N ARG A 100 -16.72 -9.66 -16.48
CA ARG A 100 -16.05 -10.89 -16.00
C ARG A 100 -15.88 -10.91 -14.49
N ALA A 101 -15.95 -9.73 -13.84
CA ALA A 101 -15.95 -9.57 -12.38
C ALA A 101 -17.07 -8.61 -11.91
N PRO A 102 -17.71 -8.87 -10.75
CA PRO A 102 -18.82 -8.03 -10.24
C PRO A 102 -18.38 -6.66 -9.72
N TYR A 103 -17.10 -6.51 -9.35
CA TYR A 103 -16.49 -5.25 -8.91
C TYR A 103 -15.01 -5.25 -9.30
N TYR A 104 -14.46 -4.04 -9.45
CA TYR A 104 -13.01 -3.85 -9.55
C TYR A 104 -12.44 -3.71 -8.14
N GLU A 105 -11.42 -4.48 -7.81
CA GLU A 105 -10.68 -4.40 -6.56
C GLU A 105 -9.21 -4.74 -6.80
N ALA A 106 -8.31 -3.86 -6.37
CA ALA A 106 -6.87 -4.09 -6.46
C ALA A 106 -6.12 -3.42 -5.31
N LEU A 107 -5.30 -4.19 -4.58
CA LEU A 107 -4.33 -3.66 -3.62
C LEU A 107 -2.96 -3.61 -4.29
N HIS A 108 -2.45 -2.40 -4.52
CA HIS A 108 -1.29 -2.20 -5.39
C HIS A 108 -0.45 -1.00 -4.97
N ARG A 109 0.76 -0.91 -5.51
CA ARG A 109 1.68 0.21 -5.27
C ARG A 109 1.51 1.27 -6.34
N MET A 110 1.49 2.52 -5.90
CA MET A 110 1.60 3.69 -6.75
C MET A 110 2.88 4.47 -6.46
N ILE A 111 3.52 4.98 -7.51
CA ILE A 111 4.74 5.77 -7.47
C ILE A 111 4.37 7.24 -7.67
N GLY A 112 4.57 8.05 -6.63
CA GLY A 112 4.41 9.49 -6.72
C GLY A 112 5.53 10.17 -7.53
N LYS A 113 5.33 11.43 -7.92
CA LYS A 113 6.34 12.21 -8.68
C LYS A 113 7.72 12.29 -8.02
N ASN A 114 7.77 12.22 -6.70
CA ASN A 114 9.00 12.25 -5.90
C ASN A 114 9.63 10.85 -5.72
N GLY A 115 9.12 9.81 -6.40
CA GLY A 115 9.55 8.42 -6.25
C GLY A 115 8.99 7.74 -5.00
N LYS A 116 8.15 8.40 -4.20
CA LYS A 116 7.55 7.80 -3.01
C LYS A 116 6.56 6.71 -3.42
N ILE A 117 6.74 5.51 -2.87
CA ILE A 117 5.80 4.40 -3.01
C ILE A 117 4.68 4.55 -1.98
N THR A 118 3.44 4.41 -2.44
CA THR A 118 2.23 4.42 -1.61
C THR A 118 1.41 3.17 -1.93
N TRP A 119 1.00 2.43 -0.90
CA TRP A 119 0.08 1.31 -1.07
C TRP A 119 -1.35 1.83 -1.14
N VAL A 120 -2.07 1.41 -2.17
CA VAL A 120 -3.44 1.84 -2.43
C VAL A 120 -4.34 0.62 -2.58
N LEU A 121 -5.40 0.57 -1.76
CA LEU A 121 -6.55 -0.27 -2.03
C LEU A 121 -7.51 0.51 -2.93
N ASP A 122 -7.67 0.04 -4.16
CA ASP A 122 -8.59 0.60 -5.13
C ASP A 122 -9.81 -0.30 -5.28
N ARG A 123 -11.00 0.28 -5.16
CA ARG A 123 -12.27 -0.42 -5.31
C ARG A 123 -13.21 0.41 -6.14
N GLY A 124 -13.74 -0.14 -7.22
CA GLY A 124 -14.64 0.57 -8.12
C GLY A 124 -15.77 -0.30 -8.64
N ARG A 125 -16.84 0.36 -9.08
CA ARG A 125 -17.91 -0.28 -9.85
C ARG A 125 -18.38 0.60 -10.99
N VAL A 126 -18.89 -0.02 -12.05
CA VAL A 126 -19.67 0.70 -13.06
C VAL A 126 -20.88 1.36 -12.37
N SER A 127 -21.03 2.66 -12.58
CA SER A 127 -22.08 3.49 -11.98
C SER A 127 -23.10 3.99 -13.00
N GLU A 128 -22.73 4.06 -14.27
CA GLU A 128 -23.61 4.43 -15.38
C GLU A 128 -23.30 3.55 -16.60
N TRP A 129 -24.35 3.13 -17.30
CA TRP A 129 -24.31 2.36 -18.54
C TRP A 129 -25.02 3.12 -19.65
N ASP A 130 -24.65 2.87 -20.91
CA ASP A 130 -25.38 3.38 -22.07
C ASP A 130 -26.63 2.55 -22.37
N GLU A 131 -27.41 2.98 -23.36
CA GLU A 131 -28.63 2.29 -23.81
C GLU A 131 -28.35 0.89 -24.39
N GLN A 132 -27.10 0.59 -24.76
CA GLN A 132 -26.65 -0.66 -25.35
C GLN A 132 -26.05 -1.61 -24.32
N GLY A 133 -25.95 -1.19 -23.05
CA GLY A 133 -25.40 -1.96 -21.94
C GLY A 133 -23.88 -1.83 -21.76
N HIS A 134 -23.21 -0.92 -22.48
CA HIS A 134 -21.78 -0.66 -22.28
C HIS A 134 -21.55 0.28 -21.08
N PRO A 135 -20.45 0.10 -20.33
CA PRO A 135 -20.11 0.96 -19.20
C PRO A 135 -19.74 2.37 -19.67
N LEU A 136 -20.44 3.38 -19.15
CA LEU A 136 -20.13 4.80 -19.40
C LEU A 136 -19.25 5.39 -18.31
N LYS A 137 -19.55 5.07 -17.05
CA LYS A 137 -18.79 5.60 -15.91
C LYS A 137 -18.48 4.51 -14.91
N VAL A 138 -17.27 4.57 -14.38
CA VAL A 138 -16.86 3.80 -13.21
C VAL A 138 -16.64 4.77 -12.07
N THR A 139 -17.11 4.43 -10.88
CA THR A 139 -16.90 5.23 -9.68
C THR A 139 -16.36 4.33 -8.59
N GLY A 140 -15.36 4.81 -7.88
CA GLY A 140 -14.65 4.03 -6.90
C GLY A 140 -13.96 4.87 -5.86
N THR A 141 -13.30 4.17 -4.94
CA THR A 141 -12.56 4.76 -3.84
C THR A 141 -11.14 4.24 -3.80
N HIS A 142 -10.21 5.13 -3.48
CA HIS A 142 -8.87 4.77 -3.06
C HIS A 142 -8.71 4.94 -1.56
N ILE A 143 -8.06 3.96 -0.93
CA ILE A 143 -7.67 3.97 0.48
C ILE A 143 -6.15 3.85 0.54
N ASP A 144 -5.49 4.78 1.21
CA ASP A 144 -4.05 4.65 1.51
C ASP A 144 -3.87 3.58 2.57
N MET A 145 -3.23 2.49 2.19
CA MET A 145 -2.91 1.34 3.03
C MET A 145 -1.43 1.30 3.42
N THR A 146 -0.68 2.40 3.17
CA THR A 146 0.77 2.44 3.39
C THR A 146 1.13 2.26 4.85
N LYS A 147 0.37 2.87 5.77
CA LYS A 147 0.65 2.80 7.20
C LYS A 147 0.45 1.36 7.71
N GLU A 148 -0.64 0.74 7.28
CA GLU A 148 -1.02 -0.63 7.59
C GLU A 148 0.01 -1.61 7.03
N LYS A 149 0.45 -1.43 5.78
CA LYS A 149 1.48 -2.26 5.17
C LYS A 149 2.85 -2.11 5.85
N ASN A 150 3.20 -0.90 6.28
CA ASN A 150 4.42 -0.68 7.05
C ASN A 150 4.35 -1.35 8.43
N TYR A 151 3.20 -1.29 9.11
CA TYR A 151 3.02 -2.01 10.38
C TYR A 151 3.05 -3.51 10.19
N GLU A 152 2.40 -4.05 9.16
CA GLU A 152 2.44 -5.47 8.82
C GLU A 152 3.88 -5.94 8.58
N ALA A 153 4.66 -5.18 7.81
CA ALA A 153 6.08 -5.47 7.57
C ALA A 153 6.92 -5.40 8.86
N GLN A 154 6.70 -4.40 9.71
CA GLN A 154 7.38 -4.28 11.00
C GLN A 154 7.03 -5.41 11.95
N LEU A 155 5.76 -5.79 12.03
CA LEU A 155 5.30 -6.92 12.85
C LEU A 155 5.89 -8.22 12.35
N SER A 156 5.92 -8.44 11.03
CA SER A 156 6.57 -9.60 10.41
C SER A 156 8.06 -9.65 10.76
N LEU A 157 8.77 -8.52 10.68
CA LEU A 157 10.18 -8.45 11.06
C LEU A 157 10.37 -8.84 12.53
N LEU A 158 9.59 -8.26 13.45
CA LEU A 158 9.67 -8.57 14.88
C LEU A 158 9.28 -10.02 15.21
N ALA A 159 8.35 -10.60 14.45
CA ALA A 159 7.90 -11.98 14.64
C ALA A 159 8.99 -13.00 14.25
N HIS A 160 9.86 -12.67 13.30
CA HIS A 160 10.83 -13.59 12.72
C HIS A 160 12.30 -13.23 12.98
N HIS A 161 12.61 -12.03 13.46
CA HIS A 161 13.98 -11.56 13.67
C HIS A 161 14.22 -11.06 15.10
N ASP A 162 15.46 -11.22 15.55
CA ASP A 162 15.98 -10.64 16.78
C ASP A 162 16.19 -9.12 16.57
N PRO A 163 15.62 -8.25 17.44
CA PRO A 163 15.60 -6.81 17.20
C PRO A 163 16.97 -6.15 17.32
N LEU A 164 17.96 -6.80 17.95
CA LEU A 164 19.30 -6.26 18.12
C LEU A 164 20.20 -6.60 16.92
N THR A 165 20.19 -7.87 16.51
CA THR A 165 21.13 -8.41 15.52
C THR A 165 20.53 -8.57 14.12
N ALA A 166 19.21 -8.40 13.99
CA ALA A 166 18.42 -8.69 12.79
C ALA A 166 18.52 -10.14 12.27
N LEU A 167 19.15 -11.04 13.04
CA LEU A 167 19.20 -12.45 12.74
C LEU A 167 17.83 -13.10 12.97
N PRO A 168 17.51 -14.22 12.29
CA PRO A 168 16.41 -15.09 12.67
C PRO A 168 16.32 -15.30 14.18
N ASN A 169 15.15 -15.04 14.75
CA ASN A 169 14.90 -15.32 16.17
C ASN A 169 14.59 -16.82 16.38
N ARG A 170 14.33 -17.20 17.64
CA ARG A 170 13.96 -18.57 18.00
C ARG A 170 12.81 -19.15 17.16
N HIS A 171 11.77 -18.36 16.88
CA HIS A 171 10.60 -18.82 16.13
C HIS A 171 10.96 -19.12 14.66
N ALA A 172 11.66 -18.19 14.00
CA ALA A 172 12.13 -18.38 12.62
C ALA A 172 13.12 -19.55 12.51
N LEU A 173 14.05 -19.68 13.47
CA LEU A 173 14.99 -20.81 13.52
C LEU A 173 14.28 -22.16 13.59
N GLN A 174 13.21 -22.29 14.38
CA GLN A 174 12.45 -23.54 14.46
C GLN A 174 11.76 -23.89 13.14
N ALA A 175 11.22 -22.89 12.44
CA ALA A 175 10.61 -23.08 11.12
C ALA A 175 11.67 -23.54 10.09
N HIS A 176 12.81 -22.86 10.04
CA HIS A 176 13.93 -23.22 9.16
C HIS A 176 14.51 -24.61 9.47
N PHE A 177 14.69 -24.94 10.75
CA PHE A 177 15.14 -26.25 11.18
C PHE A 177 14.19 -27.35 10.67
N SER A 178 12.88 -27.17 10.86
CA SER A 178 11.87 -28.15 10.42
C SER A 178 11.87 -28.34 8.90
N GLN A 179 12.13 -27.27 8.14
CA GLN A 179 12.22 -27.32 6.68
C GLN A 179 13.49 -28.04 6.22
N LEU A 180 14.66 -27.63 6.74
CA LEU A 180 15.96 -28.18 6.34
C LEU A 180 16.12 -29.65 6.76
N GLN A 181 15.63 -30.02 7.94
CA GLN A 181 15.64 -31.41 8.41
C GLN A 181 14.88 -32.35 7.47
N ARG A 182 13.82 -31.86 6.82
CA ARG A 182 13.06 -32.64 5.82
C ARG A 182 13.77 -32.72 4.47
N ALA A 183 14.62 -31.73 4.15
CA ALA A 183 15.34 -31.68 2.88
C ALA A 183 16.53 -32.66 2.86
N GLY A 184 17.16 -32.93 4.00
CA GLY A 184 18.26 -33.87 4.08
C GLY A 184 19.02 -33.82 5.40
N PRO A 185 20.22 -34.42 5.45
CA PRO A 185 21.12 -34.28 6.59
C PRO A 185 21.38 -32.81 6.91
N LEU A 186 21.36 -32.48 8.19
CA LEU A 186 21.53 -31.12 8.70
C LEU A 186 22.47 -31.15 9.90
N CYS A 187 23.50 -30.32 9.88
CA CYS A 187 24.31 -30.04 11.06
C CYS A 187 23.71 -28.84 11.81
N VAL A 188 23.57 -28.98 13.13
CA VAL A 188 23.12 -27.90 14.02
C VAL A 188 24.25 -27.60 14.99
N ALA A 189 24.72 -26.36 15.01
CA ALA A 189 25.74 -25.90 15.95
C ALA A 189 25.16 -24.85 16.88
N PHE A 190 25.39 -25.03 18.19
CA PHE A 190 25.13 -24.02 19.21
C PHE A 190 26.44 -23.32 19.54
N MET A 191 26.39 -22.00 19.60
CA MET A 191 27.54 -21.14 19.89
C MET A 191 27.14 -20.15 20.97
N ASP A 192 27.94 -20.10 22.03
CA ASP A 192 27.81 -19.14 23.12
C ASP A 192 29.06 -18.27 23.19
N LEU A 193 28.94 -17.02 23.68
CA LEU A 193 30.10 -16.12 23.79
C LEU A 193 30.69 -16.19 25.20
N ASP A 194 31.87 -16.79 25.28
CA ASP A 194 32.62 -16.84 26.53
C ASP A 194 32.81 -15.45 27.15
N ASN A 195 32.49 -15.34 28.44
CA ASN A 195 32.66 -14.14 29.25
C ASN A 195 31.93 -12.88 28.72
N PHE A 196 30.86 -13.02 27.93
CA PHE A 196 30.09 -11.86 27.44
C PHE A 196 29.54 -10.99 28.58
N LYS A 197 29.14 -11.59 29.71
CA LYS A 197 28.73 -10.86 30.91
C LYS A 197 29.82 -9.89 31.41
N HIS A 198 31.09 -10.28 31.39
CA HIS A 198 32.20 -9.41 31.81
C HIS A 198 32.33 -8.18 30.92
N VAL A 199 32.07 -8.32 29.61
CA VAL A 199 32.03 -7.18 28.68
C VAL A 199 30.92 -6.21 29.08
N ASN A 200 29.72 -6.71 29.35
CA ASN A 200 28.60 -5.88 29.80
C ASN A 200 28.89 -5.18 31.14
N ASP A 201 29.43 -5.91 32.10
CA ASP A 201 29.69 -5.39 33.45
C ASP A 201 30.82 -4.34 33.45
N THR A 202 31.82 -4.49 32.57
CA THR A 202 32.99 -3.59 32.51
C THR A 202 32.79 -2.40 31.58
N LEU A 203 32.15 -2.62 30.42
CA LEU A 203 32.05 -1.64 29.33
C LEU A 203 30.62 -1.16 29.08
N GLY A 204 29.65 -1.69 29.82
CA GLY A 204 28.24 -1.36 29.70
C GLY A 204 27.52 -2.13 28.59
N HIS A 205 26.19 -2.21 28.72
CA HIS A 205 25.33 -2.96 27.80
C HIS A 205 25.43 -2.52 26.33
N ARG A 206 25.63 -1.23 26.05
CA ARG A 206 25.81 -0.76 24.67
C ARG A 206 27.03 -1.38 23.99
N SER A 207 28.12 -1.57 24.73
CA SER A 207 29.32 -2.22 24.21
C SER A 207 29.08 -3.70 23.95
N GLY A 208 28.31 -4.37 24.82
CA GLY A 208 27.86 -5.75 24.57
C GLY A 208 26.96 -5.87 23.34
N ASP A 209 26.03 -4.94 23.17
CA ASP A 209 25.17 -4.85 21.98
C ASP A 209 26.00 -4.72 20.69
N GLU A 210 27.03 -3.86 20.69
CA GLU A 210 27.95 -3.72 19.57
C GLU A 210 28.73 -5.00 19.27
N VAL A 211 29.17 -5.74 20.30
CA VAL A 211 29.83 -7.04 20.13
C VAL A 211 28.90 -8.04 19.44
N LEU A 212 27.64 -8.14 19.91
CA LEU A 212 26.65 -9.06 19.33
C LEU A 212 26.34 -8.70 17.88
N ILE A 213 26.17 -7.41 17.56
CA ILE A 213 25.93 -6.93 16.20
C ILE A 213 27.11 -7.28 15.28
N GLN A 214 28.34 -6.98 15.70
CA GLN A 214 29.53 -7.25 14.89
C GLN A 214 29.75 -8.75 14.69
N LEU A 215 29.55 -9.57 15.72
CA LEU A 215 29.67 -11.01 15.61
C LEU A 215 28.62 -11.57 14.64
N SER A 216 27.37 -11.12 14.75
CA SER A 216 26.28 -11.53 13.87
C SER A 216 26.60 -11.26 12.41
N GLN A 217 27.17 -10.09 12.11
CA GLN A 217 27.59 -9.74 10.76
C GLN A 217 28.74 -10.63 10.28
N ARG A 218 29.78 -10.83 11.12
CA ARG A 218 30.92 -11.71 10.77
C ARG A 218 30.49 -13.15 10.51
N ILE A 219 29.61 -13.72 11.33
CA ILE A 219 29.10 -15.09 11.10
C ILE A 219 28.36 -15.14 9.77
N ARG A 220 27.48 -14.17 9.50
CA ARG A 220 26.71 -14.10 8.25
C ARG A 220 27.61 -14.02 7.01
N ASP A 221 28.69 -13.25 7.08
CA ASP A 221 29.64 -13.06 5.98
C ASP A 221 30.54 -14.29 5.75
N LEU A 222 30.74 -15.13 6.77
CA LEU A 222 31.54 -16.35 6.69
C LEU A 222 30.74 -17.58 6.26
N LEU A 223 29.42 -17.56 6.46
CA LEU A 223 28.56 -18.70 6.17
C LEU A 223 28.20 -18.78 4.69
N PRO A 224 28.08 -20.00 4.12
CA PRO A 224 27.56 -20.18 2.77
C PRO A 224 26.10 -19.72 2.71
N SER A 225 25.63 -19.36 1.52
CA SER A 225 24.28 -18.81 1.29
C SER A 225 23.11 -19.71 1.71
N GLU A 226 23.35 -21.02 1.83
CA GLU A 226 22.33 -21.99 2.25
C GLU A 226 22.30 -22.19 3.78
N ALA A 227 23.34 -21.74 4.48
CA ALA A 227 23.40 -21.80 5.93
C ALA A 227 22.60 -20.68 6.57
N ILE A 228 22.00 -20.99 7.72
CA ILE A 228 21.18 -20.05 8.48
C ILE A 228 21.79 -19.87 9.85
N VAL A 229 22.04 -18.63 10.25
CA VAL A 229 22.42 -18.27 11.62
C VAL A 229 21.26 -17.52 12.26
N GLY A 230 20.93 -17.85 13.50
CA GLY A 230 19.94 -17.14 14.30
C GLY A 230 20.41 -16.91 15.74
N ARG A 231 19.75 -15.99 16.45
CA ARG A 231 20.02 -15.68 17.86
C ARG A 231 18.83 -16.11 18.72
N LEU A 232 19.09 -16.92 19.74
CA LEU A 232 18.05 -17.40 20.65
C LEU A 232 17.71 -16.40 21.77
N GLY A 233 18.70 -15.60 22.16
CA GLY A 233 18.64 -14.60 23.23
C GLY A 233 20.01 -14.48 23.91
N GLY A 234 20.28 -13.34 24.57
CA GLY A 234 21.56 -13.13 25.26
C GLY A 234 22.76 -13.25 24.31
N ASP A 235 23.69 -14.12 24.65
CA ASP A 235 24.91 -14.51 23.94
C ASP A 235 24.76 -15.80 23.11
N GLU A 236 23.56 -16.39 23.03
CA GLU A 236 23.35 -17.67 22.38
C GLU A 236 22.99 -17.55 20.88
N PHE A 237 23.80 -18.18 20.03
CA PHE A 237 23.62 -18.29 18.59
C PHE A 237 23.42 -19.76 18.17
N VAL A 238 22.62 -19.96 17.13
CA VAL A 238 22.41 -21.28 16.50
C VAL A 238 22.67 -21.18 15.01
N LEU A 239 23.41 -22.14 14.49
CA LEU A 239 23.71 -22.29 13.08
C LEU A 239 23.06 -23.57 12.55
N LEU A 240 22.36 -23.46 11.44
CA LEU A 240 21.79 -24.56 10.66
C LEU A 240 22.61 -24.67 9.36
N LEU A 241 23.32 -25.79 9.22
CA LEU A 241 24.28 -26.03 8.15
C LEU A 241 23.83 -27.26 7.33
N PRO A 242 23.14 -27.06 6.19
CA PRO A 242 22.80 -28.17 5.31
C PRO A 242 24.07 -28.78 4.68
N PHE A 243 24.00 -30.07 4.33
CA PHE A 243 25.07 -30.84 3.67
C PHE A 243 24.94 -30.85 2.16
#